data_AF-A0A7J6SLQ3-F1
#
_entry.id   AF-A0A7J6SLQ3-F1
#
_cell.length_a   1.000
_cell.length_b   1.000
_cell.length_c   1.000
_cell.angle_alpha   90.00
_cell.angle_beta   90.00
_cell.angle_gamma   90.00
#
_symmetry.space_group_name_H-M   'P 1'
#
loop_
_entity.id
_entity.type
_entity.pdbx_description
1 polymer ?
#
loop_
_entity_poly.entity_id
_entity_poly.type
_entity_poly.pdbx_seq_one_letter_code
_entity_poly.pdbx_strand_id
1 'polypeptide(L)'
;YRKLALKWHPDKNQNSDDAKEMFQLITEANEVLSDPQERAWYDDHRDQILRGDDALDTDEESKEEAGHLVNVWKYFNKSCFNGQYDDSQDGFYSVYRSVFGDIAHRECEGFDTRFDFEDFPTFGYSDSPWDPTVKLFYSFWSAFSSGLSFGWYDKWDVRQAEGRRMRRATEQENARERKSKKKDYNDKVRHLVEYVRNRDPRVAEQKKVEQMEADRVAEQRQAERKRKEELKKERRARARS
;
A
#
# COMPACT_ATOMS: atom_id res chain seq x y z
N TYR A 1 18.27 -11.78 12.03
CA TYR A 1 18.03 -10.53 12.77
C TYR A 1 18.79 -10.41 14.09
N ARG A 2 18.37 -11.05 15.19
CA ARG A 2 18.91 -10.81 16.56
C ARG A 2 20.45 -10.72 16.65
N LYS A 3 21.18 -11.67 16.02
CA LYS A 3 22.65 -11.68 16.02
C LYS A 3 23.28 -10.45 15.33
N LEU A 4 22.73 -10.05 14.19
CA LEU A 4 23.25 -8.93 13.40
C LEU A 4 22.82 -7.58 13.99
N ALA A 5 21.59 -7.47 14.50
CA ALA A 5 21.11 -6.29 15.22
C ALA A 5 21.97 -5.99 16.45
N LEU A 6 22.36 -7.02 17.22
CA LEU A 6 23.30 -6.88 18.34
C LEU A 6 24.72 -6.49 17.92
N LYS A 7 25.16 -6.89 16.73
CA LYS A 7 26.49 -6.56 16.19
C LYS A 7 26.56 -5.10 15.77
N TRP A 8 25.52 -4.60 15.11
CA TRP A 8 25.45 -3.25 14.55
C TRP A 8 24.70 -2.25 15.45
N HIS A 9 24.37 -2.64 16.68
CA HIS A 9 23.62 -1.79 17.60
C HIS A 9 24.37 -0.47 17.88
N PRO A 10 23.69 0.69 17.88
CA PRO A 10 24.33 2.00 18.08
C PRO A 10 25.07 2.11 19.43
N ASP A 11 24.57 1.43 20.47
CA ASP A 11 25.22 1.39 21.79
C ASP A 11 26.63 0.78 21.76
N LYS A 12 26.89 -0.18 20.86
CA LYS A 12 28.21 -0.82 20.71
C LYS A 12 29.09 -0.17 19.65
N ASN A 13 28.50 0.59 18.73
CA ASN A 13 29.18 1.23 17.61
C ASN A 13 28.92 2.74 17.63
N GLN A 14 29.22 3.36 18.78
CA GLN A 14 29.05 4.80 18.96
C GLN A 14 29.95 5.53 17.94
N ASN A 15 29.36 6.42 17.13
CA ASN A 15 30.01 7.21 16.08
C ASN A 15 30.39 6.48 14.77
N SER A 16 29.78 5.34 14.47
CA SER A 16 29.92 4.72 13.14
C SER A 16 28.65 4.92 12.32
N ASP A 17 28.72 5.78 11.30
CA ASP A 17 27.64 5.99 10.35
C ASP A 17 27.32 4.69 9.58
N ASP A 18 28.35 3.94 9.18
CA ASP A 18 28.22 2.62 8.55
C ASP A 18 27.41 1.64 9.43
N ALA A 19 27.64 1.65 10.76
CA ALA A 19 26.90 0.80 11.67
C ALA A 19 25.43 1.19 11.77
N LYS A 20 25.13 2.49 11.71
CA LYS A 20 23.77 3.01 11.71
C LYS A 20 23.03 2.59 10.43
N GLU A 21 23.67 2.74 9.27
CA GLU A 21 23.11 2.33 7.98
C GLU A 21 22.88 0.81 7.94
N MET A 22 23.87 0.01 8.33
CA MET A 22 23.73 -1.45 8.39
C MET A 22 22.62 -1.88 9.36
N PHE A 23 22.51 -1.22 10.53
CA PHE A 23 21.46 -1.51 11.50
C PHE A 23 20.06 -1.18 10.95
N GLN A 24 19.93 -0.07 10.22
CA GLN A 24 18.69 0.29 9.52
C GLN A 24 18.34 -0.77 8.47
N LEU A 25 19.26 -1.12 7.57
CA LEU A 25 19.06 -2.14 6.55
C LEU A 25 18.66 -3.51 7.13
N ILE A 26 19.31 -3.94 8.21
CA ILE A 26 18.99 -5.20 8.91
C ILE A 26 17.59 -5.17 9.52
N THR A 27 17.17 -4.00 10.02
CA THR A 27 15.85 -3.81 10.63
C THR A 27 14.77 -3.80 9.57
N GLU A 28 14.95 -3.04 8.49
CA GLU A 28 14.06 -3.02 7.33
C GLU A 28 13.90 -4.41 6.72
N ALA A 29 15.01 -5.11 6.46
CA ALA A 29 14.98 -6.46 5.91
C ALA A 29 14.24 -7.43 6.83
N ASN A 30 14.38 -7.28 8.15
CA ASN A 30 13.65 -8.13 9.09
C ASN A 30 12.15 -7.81 9.11
N GLU A 31 11.75 -6.55 9.03
CA GLU A 31 10.33 -6.17 8.99
C GLU A 31 9.63 -6.81 7.79
N VAL A 32 10.15 -6.59 6.58
CA VAL A 32 9.60 -7.13 5.33
C VAL A 32 9.58 -8.67 5.34
N LEU A 33 10.67 -9.31 5.78
CA LEU A 33 10.77 -10.78 5.76
C LEU A 33 10.05 -11.47 6.92
N SER A 34 9.69 -10.73 7.97
CA SER A 34 8.97 -11.27 9.14
C SER A 34 7.46 -11.36 8.93
N ASP A 35 6.90 -10.46 8.12
CA ASP A 35 5.49 -10.49 7.74
C ASP A 35 5.29 -11.44 6.53
N PRO A 36 4.47 -12.50 6.65
CA PRO A 36 4.27 -13.45 5.55
C PRO A 36 3.71 -12.82 4.27
N GLN A 37 2.91 -11.77 4.38
CA GLN A 37 2.28 -11.07 3.26
C GLN A 37 3.30 -10.13 2.58
N GLU A 38 4.04 -9.33 3.36
CA GLU A 38 5.11 -8.47 2.80
C GLU A 38 6.22 -9.33 2.17
N ARG A 39 6.55 -10.48 2.77
CA ARG A 39 7.53 -11.42 2.21
C ARG A 39 7.08 -12.05 0.90
N ALA A 40 5.86 -12.58 0.84
CA ALA A 40 5.35 -13.18 -0.39
C ALA A 40 5.33 -12.15 -1.53
N TRP A 41 4.93 -10.92 -1.21
CA TRP A 41 4.96 -9.80 -2.15
C TRP A 41 6.37 -9.47 -2.64
N TYR A 42 7.36 -9.44 -1.74
CA TYR A 42 8.77 -9.26 -2.10
C TYR A 42 9.28 -10.38 -3.00
N ASP A 43 9.00 -11.64 -2.67
CA ASP A 43 9.45 -12.80 -3.43
C ASP A 43 8.84 -12.81 -4.85
N ASP A 44 7.56 -12.45 -5.00
CA ASP A 44 6.86 -12.36 -6.29
C ASP A 44 7.42 -11.24 -7.20
N HIS A 45 7.90 -10.15 -6.60
CA HIS A 45 8.41 -8.99 -7.33
C HIS A 45 9.94 -8.94 -7.43
N ARG A 46 10.64 -9.82 -6.72
CA ARG A 46 12.11 -9.84 -6.59
C ARG A 46 12.84 -9.64 -7.91
N ASP A 47 12.42 -10.34 -8.96
CA ASP A 47 13.08 -10.26 -10.25
C ASP A 47 12.89 -8.90 -10.94
N GLN A 48 11.77 -8.22 -10.72
CA GLN A 48 11.53 -6.87 -11.23
C GLN A 48 12.38 -5.84 -10.47
N ILE A 49 12.56 -6.06 -9.16
CA ILE A 49 13.39 -5.21 -8.29
C ILE A 49 14.87 -5.33 -8.68
N LEU A 50 15.37 -6.56 -8.83
CA LEU A 50 16.78 -6.84 -9.11
C LEU A 50 17.19 -6.45 -10.53
N ARG A 51 16.24 -6.44 -11.48
CA ARG A 51 16.48 -5.92 -12.83
C ARG A 51 16.64 -4.41 -12.85
N GLY A 52 16.27 -3.72 -11.77
CA GLY A 52 16.33 -2.27 -11.69
C GLY A 52 15.43 -1.65 -12.74
N ASP A 53 14.15 -1.49 -12.43
CA ASP A 53 13.27 -0.53 -13.14
C ASP A 53 13.68 0.92 -12.79
N ASP A 54 14.98 1.19 -12.87
CA ASP A 54 15.60 2.49 -12.98
C ASP A 54 16.19 2.51 -14.39
N ALA A 55 15.49 3.20 -15.28
CA ALA A 55 15.79 3.33 -16.71
C ALA A 55 17.10 4.09 -16.95
N LEU A 56 18.23 3.56 -16.47
CA LEU A 56 19.55 4.15 -16.62
C LEU A 56 20.45 3.34 -17.57
N ASP A 57 20.03 2.16 -18.04
CA ASP A 57 20.83 1.38 -19.01
C ASP A 57 19.99 0.50 -19.96
N THR A 58 18.77 0.94 -20.31
CA THR A 58 17.92 0.22 -21.27
C THR A 58 17.59 1.09 -22.49
N ASP A 59 17.59 0.43 -23.64
CA ASP A 59 17.35 0.88 -25.00
C ASP A 59 16.14 1.85 -25.07
N GLU A 60 16.14 2.82 -25.98
CA GLU A 60 15.10 3.86 -26.10
C GLU A 60 13.67 3.30 -26.19
N GLU A 61 13.48 2.10 -26.72
CA GLU A 61 12.18 1.41 -26.85
C GLU A 61 11.60 0.97 -25.48
N SER A 62 12.47 0.61 -24.52
CA SER A 62 12.10 0.28 -23.14
C SER A 62 11.79 1.50 -22.26
N LYS A 63 12.20 2.71 -22.67
CA LYS A 63 11.88 3.96 -21.94
C LYS A 63 10.43 4.39 -22.13
N GLU A 64 9.83 4.12 -23.29
CA GLU A 64 8.41 4.36 -23.52
C GLU A 64 7.57 3.47 -22.57
N GLU A 65 7.89 2.18 -22.44
CA GLU A 65 7.21 1.26 -21.52
C GLU A 65 7.34 1.66 -20.04
N ALA A 66 8.52 2.12 -19.61
CA ALA A 66 8.80 2.53 -18.22
C ALA A 66 8.17 3.89 -17.86
N GLY A 67 8.00 4.79 -18.82
CA GLY A 67 7.37 6.11 -18.62
C GLY A 67 5.84 6.06 -18.48
N HIS A 68 5.21 4.90 -18.64
CA HIS A 68 3.75 4.77 -18.60
C HIS A 68 3.15 4.64 -17.21
N LEU A 69 3.89 4.16 -16.21
CA LEU A 69 3.38 3.90 -14.87
C LEU A 69 4.32 4.46 -13.81
N VAL A 70 3.74 4.91 -12.69
CA VAL A 70 4.55 5.26 -11.50
C VAL A 70 5.14 3.97 -10.92
N ASN A 71 6.47 3.92 -10.78
CA ASN A 71 7.15 2.82 -10.11
C ASN A 71 6.94 2.90 -8.59
N VAL A 72 5.80 2.39 -8.14
CA VAL A 72 5.40 2.36 -6.73
C VAL A 72 6.33 1.51 -5.87
N TRP A 73 7.10 0.60 -6.47
CA TRP A 73 7.98 -0.31 -5.72
C TRP A 73 9.03 0.44 -4.89
N LYS A 74 9.56 1.54 -5.43
CA LYS A 74 10.56 2.39 -4.76
C LYS A 74 10.12 2.91 -3.39
N TYR A 75 8.82 2.88 -3.12
CA TYR A 75 8.20 3.38 -1.89
C TYR A 75 7.79 2.27 -0.91
N PHE A 76 8.12 1.01 -1.19
CA PHE A 76 7.97 -0.11 -0.24
C PHE A 76 9.20 -0.26 0.68
N ASN A 77 9.83 0.85 1.05
CA ASN A 77 10.94 0.85 2.00
C ASN A 77 10.84 2.07 2.93
N LYS A 78 11.20 1.92 4.20
CA LYS A 78 11.36 3.02 5.16
C LYS A 78 12.42 4.02 4.72
N SER A 79 13.41 3.62 3.93
CA SER A 79 14.41 4.56 3.41
C SER A 79 13.88 5.51 2.34
N CYS A 80 12.63 5.36 1.87
CA CYS A 80 12.05 6.28 0.88
C CYS A 80 11.69 7.66 1.47
N PHE A 81 11.78 7.83 2.79
CA PHE A 81 11.59 9.08 3.50
C PHE A 81 12.65 9.19 4.62
N ASN A 82 12.83 10.37 5.20
CA ASN A 82 13.87 10.66 6.19
C ASN A 82 13.65 10.04 7.58
N GLY A 83 12.67 9.12 7.73
CA GLY A 83 12.27 8.51 8.99
C GLY A 83 11.37 9.40 9.87
N GLN A 84 11.11 10.65 9.48
CA GLN A 84 10.22 11.56 10.20
C GLN A 84 8.78 11.43 9.69
N TYR A 85 7.84 11.36 10.64
CA TYR A 85 6.41 11.30 10.36
C TYR A 85 5.81 12.70 10.40
N ASP A 86 6.25 13.55 9.47
CA ASP A 86 5.84 14.94 9.35
C ASP A 86 5.70 15.37 7.87
N ASP A 87 5.37 16.64 7.67
CA ASP A 87 5.21 17.27 6.35
C ASP A 87 6.49 17.95 5.85
N SER A 88 7.66 17.59 6.39
CA SER A 88 8.92 18.03 5.79
C SER A 88 9.04 17.53 4.35
N GLN A 89 9.91 18.14 3.54
CA GLN A 89 10.06 17.80 2.12
C GLN A 89 10.26 16.30 1.88
N ASP A 90 11.08 15.67 2.73
CA ASP A 90 11.40 14.24 2.69
C ASP A 90 10.70 13.45 3.80
N GLY A 91 9.68 14.05 4.44
CA GLY A 91 8.88 13.43 5.49
C GLY A 91 7.87 12.45 4.93
N PHE A 92 7.38 11.54 5.78
CA PHE A 92 6.42 10.49 5.43
C PHE A 92 5.23 11.04 4.62
N TYR A 93 4.59 12.10 5.09
CA TYR A 93 3.36 12.59 4.46
C TYR A 93 3.62 13.25 3.11
N SER A 94 4.74 13.98 2.98
CA SER A 94 5.11 14.61 1.71
C SER A 94 5.46 13.59 0.64
N VAL A 95 6.26 12.57 0.99
CA VAL A 95 6.67 11.51 0.06
C VAL A 95 5.44 10.77 -0.47
N TYR A 96 4.59 10.23 0.41
CA TYR A 96 3.43 9.46 -0.04
C TYR A 96 2.36 10.33 -0.70
N ARG A 97 2.18 11.59 -0.26
CA ARG A 97 1.30 12.54 -0.95
C ARG A 97 1.76 12.78 -2.39
N SER A 98 3.06 12.91 -2.63
CA SER A 98 3.60 13.05 -3.99
C SER A 98 3.31 11.81 -4.82
N VAL A 99 3.63 10.61 -4.31
CA VAL A 99 3.47 9.35 -5.05
C VAL A 99 2.03 9.11 -5.47
N PHE A 100 1.07 9.29 -4.57
CA PHE A 100 -0.35 9.14 -4.90
C PHE A 100 -0.85 10.24 -5.84
N GLY A 101 -0.28 11.45 -5.73
CA GLY A 101 -0.52 12.55 -6.68
C GLY A 101 0.00 12.22 -8.09
N ASP A 102 1.18 11.62 -8.19
CA ASP A 102 1.78 11.21 -9.47
C ASP A 102 0.96 10.08 -10.12
N ILE A 103 0.46 9.13 -9.31
CA ILE A 103 -0.45 8.09 -9.80
C ILE A 103 -1.74 8.74 -10.32
N ALA A 104 -2.35 9.65 -9.55
CA ALA A 104 -3.56 10.34 -9.96
C ALA A 104 -3.36 11.15 -11.25
N HIS A 105 -2.27 11.93 -11.36
CA HIS A 105 -1.93 12.64 -12.59
C HIS A 105 -1.81 11.69 -13.77
N ARG A 106 -1.10 10.56 -13.60
CA ARG A 106 -0.92 9.61 -14.69
C ARG A 106 -2.23 8.99 -15.15
N GLU A 107 -3.11 8.69 -14.20
CA GLU A 107 -4.46 8.22 -14.51
C GLU A 107 -5.26 9.26 -15.29
N CYS A 108 -5.13 10.55 -14.98
CA CYS A 108 -5.80 11.68 -15.66
C CYS A 108 -5.21 12.02 -17.05
N GLU A 109 -3.96 11.67 -17.33
CA GLU A 109 -3.34 11.86 -18.66
C GLU A 109 -3.76 10.80 -19.68
N GLY A 110 -4.42 9.72 -19.25
CA GLY A 110 -4.91 8.68 -20.14
C GLY A 110 -5.93 9.19 -21.16
N PHE A 111 -5.85 8.73 -22.41
CA PHE A 111 -6.72 9.15 -23.51
C PHE A 111 -8.23 8.80 -23.33
N ASP A 112 -8.60 8.05 -22.29
CA ASP A 112 -9.96 7.51 -22.04
C ASP A 112 -10.52 7.95 -20.67
N THR A 113 -10.12 9.11 -20.16
CA THR A 113 -10.32 9.45 -18.75
C THR A 113 -11.77 9.70 -18.37
N ARG A 114 -12.26 8.79 -17.52
CA ARG A 114 -13.54 8.86 -16.80
C ARG A 114 -13.43 9.64 -15.48
N PHE A 115 -12.25 10.19 -15.17
CA PHE A 115 -11.91 10.78 -13.88
C PHE A 115 -11.08 12.04 -14.09
N ASP A 116 -11.44 13.09 -13.35
CA ASP A 116 -10.64 14.31 -13.19
C ASP A 116 -9.72 14.16 -11.98
N PHE A 117 -8.66 14.98 -11.89
CA PHE A 117 -7.72 14.93 -10.76
C PHE A 117 -8.42 15.14 -9.39
N GLU A 118 -9.50 15.92 -9.37
CA GLU A 118 -10.31 16.18 -8.17
C GLU A 118 -11.08 14.96 -7.66
N ASP A 119 -11.31 13.95 -8.51
CA ASP A 119 -11.97 12.70 -8.11
C ASP A 119 -11.05 11.81 -7.25
N PHE A 120 -9.74 12.08 -7.25
CA PHE A 120 -8.76 11.35 -6.47
C PHE A 120 -8.59 11.99 -5.09
N PRO A 121 -8.98 11.31 -3.99
CA PRO A 121 -8.78 11.86 -2.66
C PRO A 121 -7.28 11.97 -2.35
N THR A 122 -6.90 13.12 -1.80
CA THR A 122 -5.53 13.41 -1.36
C THR A 122 -5.15 12.62 -0.11
N PHE A 123 -3.86 12.30 0.03
CA PHE A 123 -3.31 11.70 1.26
C PHE A 123 -3.39 12.63 2.48
N GLY A 124 -3.50 13.94 2.22
CA GLY A 124 -3.52 14.98 3.25
C GLY A 124 -2.15 15.24 3.86
N TYR A 125 -2.18 15.78 5.08
CA TYR A 125 -1.06 16.22 5.89
C TYR A 125 -1.05 15.48 7.24
N SER A 126 0.01 15.67 8.03
CA SER A 126 0.18 15.03 9.34
C SER A 126 -0.96 15.30 10.31
N ASP A 127 -1.60 16.46 10.23
CA ASP A 127 -2.68 16.94 11.09
C ASP A 127 -4.09 16.73 10.48
N SER A 128 -4.18 16.08 9.32
CA SER A 128 -5.46 15.92 8.63
C SER A 128 -6.46 15.09 9.45
N PRO A 129 -7.74 15.48 9.47
CA PRO A 129 -8.76 14.79 10.25
C PRO A 129 -9.00 13.38 9.70
N TRP A 130 -9.33 12.45 10.60
CA TRP A 130 -9.65 11.08 10.22
C TRP A 130 -10.79 11.01 9.20
N ASP A 131 -11.90 11.69 9.48
CA ASP A 131 -13.06 11.84 8.62
C ASP A 131 -13.24 13.35 8.33
N PRO A 132 -13.30 13.80 7.06
CA PRO A 132 -13.40 12.99 5.84
C PRO A 132 -12.07 12.56 5.21
N THR A 133 -10.96 13.24 5.48
CA THR A 133 -9.76 13.15 4.65
C THR A 133 -9.11 11.76 4.63
N VAL A 134 -8.64 11.28 5.78
CA VAL A 134 -7.85 10.04 5.86
C VAL A 134 -8.69 8.80 5.50
N LYS A 135 -9.93 8.76 6.00
CA LYS A 135 -10.87 7.68 5.76
C LYS A 135 -11.28 7.61 4.29
N LEU A 136 -11.58 8.74 3.65
CA LEU A 136 -11.92 8.78 2.22
C LEU A 136 -10.73 8.32 1.37
N PHE A 137 -9.53 8.81 1.68
CA PHE A 137 -8.29 8.38 1.02
C PHE A 137 -8.15 6.85 1.04
N TYR A 138 -8.12 6.24 2.23
CA TYR A 138 -7.90 4.80 2.33
C TYR A 138 -9.06 4.00 1.76
N SER A 139 -10.30 4.48 1.85
CA SER A 139 -11.46 3.81 1.24
C SER A 139 -11.35 3.76 -0.28
N PHE A 140 -10.97 4.86 -0.92
CA PHE A 140 -10.83 4.94 -2.36
C PHE A 140 -9.62 4.12 -2.84
N TRP A 141 -8.44 4.38 -2.29
CA TRP A 141 -7.20 3.81 -2.79
C TRP A 141 -7.06 2.32 -2.49
N SER A 142 -7.69 1.79 -1.43
CA SER A 142 -7.75 0.33 -1.20
C SER A 142 -8.57 -0.39 -2.29
N ALA A 143 -9.51 0.31 -2.93
CA ALA A 143 -10.31 -0.20 -4.04
C ALA A 143 -9.81 0.27 -5.41
N PHE A 144 -8.61 0.88 -5.48
CA PHE A 144 -8.06 1.49 -6.68
C PHE A 144 -8.11 0.54 -7.89
N SER A 145 -8.48 1.08 -9.05
CA SER A 145 -8.38 0.39 -10.32
C SER A 145 -8.04 1.40 -11.39
N SER A 146 -6.88 1.22 -12.02
CA SER A 146 -6.43 2.07 -13.11
C SER A 146 -7.49 2.20 -14.21
N GLY A 147 -7.69 3.41 -14.71
CA GLY A 147 -8.46 3.76 -15.89
C GLY A 147 -7.67 3.59 -17.19
N LEU A 148 -6.35 3.45 -17.12
CA LEU A 148 -5.49 3.35 -18.30
C LEU A 148 -5.82 2.13 -19.18
N SER A 149 -5.50 2.26 -20.47
CA SER A 149 -5.78 1.24 -21.50
C SER A 149 -4.82 0.06 -21.45
N PHE A 150 -3.57 0.28 -21.01
CA PHE A 150 -2.46 -0.68 -21.07
C PHE A 150 -2.12 -1.12 -22.51
N GLY A 151 -2.54 -0.37 -23.52
CA GLY A 151 -2.34 -0.70 -24.94
C GLY A 151 -0.87 -0.82 -25.35
N TRP A 152 0.03 -0.16 -24.64
CA TRP A 152 1.48 -0.24 -24.86
C TRP A 152 2.07 -1.62 -24.48
N TYR A 153 1.33 -2.48 -23.77
CA TYR A 153 1.74 -3.86 -23.51
C TYR A 153 1.26 -4.86 -24.58
N ASP A 154 0.68 -4.38 -25.68
CA ASP A 154 0.26 -5.25 -26.79
C ASP A 154 1.49 -5.87 -27.47
N LYS A 155 1.65 -7.19 -27.31
CA LYS A 155 2.79 -7.94 -27.88
C LYS A 155 2.76 -8.05 -29.40
N TRP A 156 1.58 -7.92 -29.99
CA TRP A 156 1.36 -8.24 -31.40
C TRP A 156 0.59 -7.14 -32.11
N ASP A 157 1.06 -6.75 -33.29
CA ASP A 157 0.31 -5.84 -34.16
C ASP A 157 -0.82 -6.59 -34.88
N VAL A 158 -2.06 -6.29 -34.51
CA VAL A 158 -3.28 -6.87 -35.09
C VAL A 158 -3.36 -6.64 -36.61
N ARG A 159 -2.71 -5.59 -37.14
CA ARG A 159 -2.71 -5.28 -38.58
C ARG A 159 -1.91 -6.30 -39.39
N GLN A 160 -0.92 -6.95 -38.78
CA GLN A 160 -0.07 -7.94 -39.41
C GLN A 160 -0.71 -9.34 -39.46
N ALA A 161 -1.80 -9.57 -38.72
CA ALA A 161 -2.44 -10.87 -38.66
C ALA A 161 -3.20 -11.23 -39.96
N GLU A 162 -2.90 -12.42 -40.49
CA GLU A 162 -3.49 -12.94 -41.72
C GLU A 162 -4.91 -13.48 -41.50
N GLY A 163 -5.88 -12.83 -42.16
CA GLY A 163 -7.27 -13.24 -42.11
C GLY A 163 -7.97 -13.03 -40.76
N ARG A 164 -9.28 -13.25 -40.74
CA ARG A 164 -10.14 -12.90 -39.60
C ARG A 164 -9.85 -13.72 -38.34
N ARG A 165 -9.47 -15.00 -38.49
CA ARG A 165 -9.24 -15.90 -37.36
C ARG A 165 -7.97 -15.52 -36.59
N MET A 166 -6.88 -15.23 -37.30
CA MET A 166 -5.62 -14.82 -36.68
C MET A 166 -5.79 -13.50 -35.95
N ARG A 167 -6.41 -12.49 -36.59
CA ARG A 167 -6.70 -11.19 -35.95
C ARG A 167 -7.41 -11.33 -34.60
N ARG A 168 -8.47 -12.15 -34.55
CA ARG A 168 -9.20 -12.40 -33.29
C ARG A 168 -8.33 -13.08 -32.23
N ALA A 169 -7.44 -14.00 -32.63
CA ALA A 169 -6.53 -14.66 -31.70
C ALA A 169 -5.50 -13.67 -31.14
N THR A 170 -4.93 -12.83 -32.01
CA THR A 170 -4.00 -11.75 -31.66
C THR A 170 -4.65 -10.74 -30.72
N GLU A 171 -5.85 -10.24 -31.04
CA GLU A 171 -6.61 -9.34 -30.16
C GLU A 171 -6.90 -9.97 -28.80
N GLN A 172 -7.25 -11.25 -28.76
CA GLN A 172 -7.51 -11.97 -27.52
C GLN A 172 -6.23 -12.12 -26.68
N GLU A 173 -5.08 -12.37 -27.31
CA GLU A 173 -3.80 -12.47 -26.62
C GLU A 173 -3.37 -11.12 -26.05
N ASN A 174 -3.41 -10.06 -26.86
CA ASN A 174 -3.16 -8.70 -26.38
C ASN A 174 -4.11 -8.33 -25.23
N ALA A 175 -5.41 -8.63 -25.35
CA ALA A 175 -6.36 -8.36 -24.27
C ALA A 175 -6.05 -9.14 -22.97
N ARG A 176 -5.52 -10.37 -23.07
CA ARG A 176 -5.05 -11.13 -21.89
C ARG A 176 -3.84 -10.45 -21.26
N GLU A 177 -2.88 -10.02 -22.06
CA GLU A 177 -1.67 -9.33 -21.58
C GLU A 177 -2.01 -8.01 -20.90
N ARG A 178 -2.81 -7.16 -21.54
CA ARG A 178 -3.29 -5.90 -20.95
C ARG A 178 -3.99 -6.15 -19.61
N LYS A 179 -4.88 -7.15 -19.54
CA LYS A 179 -5.58 -7.50 -18.30
C LYS A 179 -4.60 -7.97 -17.22
N SER A 180 -3.60 -8.77 -17.58
CA SER A 180 -2.57 -9.25 -16.66
C SER A 180 -1.74 -8.10 -16.09
N LYS A 181 -1.23 -7.22 -16.96
CA LYS A 181 -0.42 -6.06 -16.57
C LYS A 181 -1.20 -5.03 -15.76
N LYS A 182 -2.47 -4.81 -16.11
CA LYS A 182 -3.39 -3.96 -15.34
C LYS A 182 -3.66 -4.53 -13.95
N LYS A 183 -3.86 -5.84 -13.84
CA LYS A 183 -4.02 -6.51 -12.55
C LYS A 183 -2.76 -6.34 -11.69
N ASP A 184 -1.59 -6.61 -12.25
CA ASP A 184 -0.29 -6.46 -11.58
C ASP A 184 -0.08 -5.04 -11.04
N TYR A 185 -0.32 -4.01 -11.86
CA TYR A 185 -0.22 -2.62 -11.44
C TYR A 185 -1.23 -2.25 -10.34
N ASN A 186 -2.49 -2.65 -10.50
CA ASN A 186 -3.52 -2.39 -9.49
C ASN A 186 -3.19 -3.04 -8.16
N ASP A 187 -2.70 -4.27 -8.18
CA ASP A 187 -2.30 -4.99 -6.97
C ASP A 187 -1.11 -4.27 -6.32
N LYS A 188 -0.11 -3.83 -7.09
CA LYS A 188 1.00 -3.01 -6.58
C LYS A 188 0.55 -1.73 -5.89
N VAL A 189 -0.36 -0.97 -6.49
CA VAL A 189 -0.90 0.25 -5.85
C VAL A 189 -1.66 -0.08 -4.57
N ARG A 190 -2.52 -1.11 -4.57
CA ARG A 190 -3.27 -1.51 -3.36
C ARG A 190 -2.38 -2.02 -2.24
N HIS A 191 -1.33 -2.76 -2.57
CA HIS A 191 -0.33 -3.19 -1.60
C HIS A 191 0.45 -2.01 -1.04
N LEU A 192 0.75 -0.98 -1.84
CA LEU A 192 1.37 0.25 -1.34
C LEU A 192 0.44 0.94 -0.33
N VAL A 193 -0.85 1.02 -0.64
CA VAL A 193 -1.85 1.61 0.25
C VAL A 193 -1.90 0.88 1.59
N GLU A 194 -1.88 -0.46 1.58
CA GLU A 194 -1.84 -1.27 2.80
C GLU A 194 -0.53 -1.08 3.58
N TYR A 195 0.61 -1.06 2.89
CA TYR A 195 1.92 -0.82 3.46
C TYR A 195 1.98 0.53 4.19
N VAL A 196 1.47 1.59 3.54
CA VAL A 196 1.38 2.95 4.10
C VAL A 196 0.38 2.98 5.27
N ARG A 197 -0.79 2.35 5.12
CA ARG A 197 -1.83 2.28 6.17
C ARG A 197 -1.33 1.66 7.46
N ASN A 198 -0.45 0.66 7.37
CA ASN A 198 0.13 0.00 8.54
C ASN A 198 1.18 0.86 9.25
N ARG A 199 1.72 1.88 8.58
CA ARG A 199 2.78 2.75 9.08
C ARG A 199 2.30 4.17 9.39
N ASP A 200 1.10 4.55 8.96
CA ASP A 200 0.50 5.87 9.19
C ASP A 200 0.07 6.06 10.67
N PRO A 201 0.68 7.04 11.40
CA PRO A 201 0.32 7.33 12.78
C PRO A 201 -1.16 7.69 12.98
N ARG A 202 -1.80 8.34 12.00
CA ARG A 202 -3.22 8.73 12.08
C ARG A 202 -4.12 7.49 12.12
N VAL A 203 -3.77 6.46 11.36
CA VAL A 203 -4.46 5.16 11.36
C VAL A 203 -4.22 4.41 12.67
N ALA A 204 -3.00 4.43 13.18
CA ALA A 204 -2.67 3.80 14.45
C ALA A 204 -3.46 4.42 15.61
N GLU A 205 -3.59 5.75 15.64
CA GLU A 205 -4.37 6.44 16.65
C GLU A 205 -5.87 6.10 16.55
N GLN A 206 -6.41 6.10 15.33
CA GLN A 206 -7.81 5.69 15.13
C GLN A 206 -8.06 4.25 15.60
N LYS A 207 -7.17 3.31 15.31
CA LYS A 207 -7.30 1.92 15.78
C LYS A 207 -7.35 1.84 17.31
N LYS A 208 -6.60 2.68 18.02
CA LYS A 208 -6.67 2.76 19.50
C LYS A 208 -8.02 3.28 19.96
N VAL A 209 -8.51 4.36 19.34
CA VAL A 209 -9.82 4.95 19.66
C VAL A 209 -10.92 3.91 19.47
N GLU A 210 -10.94 3.22 18.33
CA GLU A 210 -11.91 2.16 18.02
C GLU A 210 -11.83 1.00 19.02
N GLN A 211 -10.62 0.60 19.42
CA GLN A 211 -10.42 -0.44 20.42
C GLN A 211 -10.96 -0.02 21.80
N MET A 212 -10.66 1.20 22.25
CA MET A 212 -11.17 1.72 23.53
C MET A 212 -12.70 1.82 23.54
N GLU A 213 -13.31 2.25 22.42
CA GLU A 213 -14.75 2.27 22.29
C GLU A 213 -15.36 0.88 22.30
N ALA A 214 -14.75 -0.08 21.59
CA ALA A 214 -15.18 -1.47 21.58
C ALA A 214 -15.10 -2.10 22.97
N ASP A 215 -14.02 -1.86 23.71
CA ASP A 215 -13.83 -2.34 25.09
C ASP A 215 -14.88 -1.73 26.03
N ARG A 216 -15.14 -0.42 25.93
CA ARG A 216 -16.20 0.25 26.69
C ARG A 216 -17.57 -0.36 26.40
N VAL A 217 -17.90 -0.61 25.14
CA VAL A 217 -19.18 -1.24 24.74
C VAL A 217 -19.25 -2.68 25.23
N ALA A 218 -18.15 -3.43 25.19
CA ALA A 218 -18.08 -4.79 25.71
C ALA A 218 -18.29 -4.84 27.23
N GLU A 219 -17.66 -3.93 27.98
CA GLU A 219 -17.85 -3.80 29.43
C GLU A 219 -19.30 -3.47 29.79
N GLN A 220 -19.92 -2.51 29.09
CA GLN A 220 -21.34 -2.18 29.29
C GLN A 220 -22.25 -3.38 29.05
N ARG A 221 -22.02 -4.13 27.97
CA ARG A 221 -22.77 -5.36 27.65
C ARG A 221 -22.57 -6.45 28.72
N GLN A 222 -21.34 -6.62 29.21
CA GLN A 222 -21.05 -7.57 30.28
C GLN A 222 -21.74 -7.18 31.61
N ALA A 223 -21.70 -5.91 31.97
CA ALA A 223 -22.36 -5.39 33.17
C ALA A 223 -23.89 -5.57 33.09
N GLU A 224 -24.49 -5.27 31.94
CA GLU A 224 -25.92 -5.49 31.71
C GLU A 224 -26.31 -6.97 31.80
N ARG A 225 -25.47 -7.86 31.25
CA ARG A 225 -25.68 -9.31 31.34
C ARG A 225 -25.63 -9.79 32.80
N LYS A 226 -24.63 -9.37 33.57
CA LYS A 226 -24.52 -9.69 35.01
C LYS A 226 -25.74 -9.20 35.80
N ARG A 227 -26.16 -7.94 35.57
CA ARG A 227 -27.35 -7.37 36.23
C ARG A 227 -28.63 -8.13 35.90
N LYS A 228 -28.81 -8.54 34.63
CA LYS A 228 -29.96 -9.38 34.20
C LYS A 228 -29.93 -10.76 34.85
N GLU A 229 -28.77 -11.38 34.98
CA GLU A 229 -28.60 -12.67 35.66
C GLU A 229 -28.89 -12.59 37.17
N GLU A 230 -28.41 -11.54 37.84
CA GLU A 230 -28.68 -11.27 39.26
C GLU A 230 -30.18 -11.09 39.51
N LEU A 231 -30.86 -10.24 38.72
CA LEU A 231 -32.30 -10.03 38.83
C LEU A 231 -33.09 -11.34 38.62
N LYS A 232 -32.63 -12.20 37.70
CA LYS A 232 -33.25 -13.52 37.46
C LYS A 232 -33.02 -14.47 38.64
N LYS A 233 -31.84 -14.45 39.28
CA LYS A 233 -31.55 -15.22 40.50
C LYS A 233 -32.43 -14.76 41.66
N GLU A 234 -32.55 -13.45 41.88
CA GLU A 234 -33.42 -12.88 42.92
C GLU A 234 -34.89 -13.25 42.72
N ARG A 235 -35.41 -13.15 41.48
CA ARG A 235 -36.78 -13.57 41.17
C ARG A 235 -37.02 -15.06 41.45
N ARG A 236 -36.05 -15.92 41.13
CA ARG A 236 -36.13 -17.36 41.43
C ARG A 236 -36.09 -17.65 42.93
N ALA A 237 -35.29 -16.90 43.69
CA ALA A 237 -35.22 -17.04 45.15
C ALA A 237 -36.54 -16.63 45.80
N ARG A 238 -37.12 -15.48 45.40
CA ARG A 238 -38.42 -15.03 45.90
C ARG A 238 -39.57 -16.00 45.60
N ALA A 239 -39.54 -16.68 44.46
CA ALA A 239 -40.57 -17.66 44.09
C ALA A 239 -40.45 -19.01 44.82
N ARG A 240 -39.34 -19.26 45.54
CA ARG A 240 -39.10 -20.49 46.32
C ARG A 240 -39.34 -20.30 47.83
N SER A 241 -39.49 -19.06 48.29
CA SER A 241 -39.89 -18.69 49.64
C SER A 241 -41.39 -18.56 49.73
#